data_AF-A0A2N9L3I9-F1
#
_entry.id   AF-A0A2N9L3I9-F1
#
_cell.length_a   1.000
_cell.length_b   1.000
_cell.length_c   1.000
_cell.angle_alpha   90.00
_cell.angle_beta   90.00
_cell.angle_gamma   90.00
#
_symmetry.space_group_name_H-M   'P 1'
#
loop_
_entity.id
_entity.type
_entity.pdbx_description
1 polymer ?
#
loop_
_entity_poly.entity_id
_entity_poly.type
_entity_poly.pdbx_seq_one_letter_code
_entity_poly.pdbx_strand_id
1 'polypeptide(L)'
;MLAMTSTRTAAILCVLAASCVSTAFAAPPCDVNADVLQDTRTFAKTDNQTPWREFRSIQDLPDLSTDGGASAQYWREKDGSPSAFVDESNEDFSIHTRYCFNNAGQLQSVGLQVRTAWGWGYRQAASVVRGQLQVDSSEFFSTTNGKPIPRPDGADDIPAALKPVLYLTTSKLPFAALLAHFRNPGPK
;
A
#
# COMPACT_ATOMS: atom_id res chain seq x y z
N MET A 1 76.71 26.53 -32.18
CA MET A 1 76.06 25.38 -32.83
C MET A 1 75.17 24.69 -31.81
N LEU A 2 73.95 24.33 -32.25
CA LEU A 2 72.90 23.48 -31.67
C LEU A 2 73.34 22.48 -30.56
N ALA A 3 72.53 22.07 -29.58
CA ALA A 3 71.08 21.83 -29.64
C ALA A 3 70.41 21.88 -28.24
N MET A 4 69.18 22.41 -28.22
CA MET A 4 68.16 22.11 -27.21
C MET A 4 67.69 20.67 -27.36
N THR A 5 67.52 19.94 -26.25
CA THR A 5 66.60 18.79 -26.19
C THR A 5 65.73 18.88 -24.94
N SER A 6 64.44 19.02 -25.23
CA SER A 6 63.31 19.13 -24.33
C SER A 6 62.87 17.74 -23.88
N THR A 7 62.79 17.51 -22.58
CA THR A 7 62.19 16.29 -22.02
C THR A 7 60.83 16.66 -21.45
N ARG A 8 59.75 16.27 -22.15
CA ARG A 8 58.36 16.48 -21.71
C ARG A 8 57.95 15.37 -20.75
N THR A 9 57.67 15.73 -19.50
CA THR A 9 57.06 14.88 -18.48
C THR A 9 55.58 14.69 -18.80
N ALA A 10 55.15 13.47 -19.08
CA ALA A 10 53.73 13.12 -19.21
C ALA A 10 53.17 12.77 -17.82
N ALA A 11 52.31 13.62 -17.26
CA ALA A 11 51.53 13.33 -16.07
C ALA A 11 50.28 12.54 -16.47
N ILE A 12 50.17 11.29 -16.04
CA ILE A 12 48.99 10.45 -16.20
C ILE A 12 47.98 10.86 -15.12
N LEU A 13 46.90 11.52 -15.54
CA LEU A 13 45.77 11.90 -14.69
C LEU A 13 44.83 10.68 -14.53
N CYS A 14 44.90 9.96 -13.42
CA CYS A 14 43.89 8.97 -13.04
C CYS A 14 42.65 9.68 -12.48
N VAL A 15 41.63 9.88 -13.33
CA VAL A 15 40.31 10.31 -12.87
C VAL A 15 39.59 9.10 -12.27
N LEU A 16 39.66 8.97 -10.95
CA LEU A 16 38.83 8.03 -10.19
C LEU A 16 37.41 8.60 -10.09
N ALA A 17 36.55 8.23 -11.04
CA ALA A 17 35.12 8.41 -10.92
C ALA A 17 34.60 7.39 -9.89
N ALA A 18 34.56 7.79 -8.62
CA ALA A 18 33.87 7.04 -7.57
C ALA A 18 32.37 7.08 -7.87
N SER A 19 31.86 6.04 -8.51
CA SER A 19 30.44 5.81 -8.73
C SER A 19 29.76 5.69 -7.36
N CYS A 20 28.97 6.70 -6.98
CA CYS A 20 28.04 6.57 -5.88
C CYS A 20 27.03 5.47 -6.23
N VAL A 21 27.25 4.26 -5.71
CA VAL A 21 26.24 3.21 -5.70
C VAL A 21 25.16 3.68 -4.73
N SER A 22 24.15 4.39 -5.25
CA SER A 22 22.94 4.66 -4.51
C SER A 22 22.23 3.33 -4.30
N THR A 23 22.42 2.73 -3.12
CA THR A 23 21.52 1.69 -2.62
C THR A 23 20.14 2.32 -2.53
N ALA A 24 19.29 2.06 -3.52
CA ALA A 24 17.88 2.36 -3.43
C ALA A 24 17.35 1.57 -2.24
N PHE A 25 17.07 2.25 -1.13
CA PHE A 25 16.35 1.67 -0.02
C PHE A 25 14.98 1.27 -0.57
N ALA A 26 14.80 -0.03 -0.82
CA ALA A 26 13.47 -0.58 -1.06
C ALA A 26 12.63 -0.22 0.16
N ALA A 27 11.51 0.48 -0.06
CA ALA A 27 10.58 0.78 1.00
C ALA A 27 10.15 -0.55 1.64
N PRO A 28 10.04 -0.65 2.98
CA PRO A 28 9.56 -1.85 3.62
C PRO A 28 8.19 -2.26 3.02
N PRO A 29 7.94 -3.56 2.81
CA PRO A 29 6.75 -4.02 2.12
C PRO A 29 5.50 -3.56 2.87
N CYS A 30 4.55 -2.99 2.13
CA CYS A 30 3.20 -2.70 2.60
C CYS A 30 2.41 -4.02 2.66
N ASP A 31 2.84 -4.92 3.55
CA ASP A 31 2.25 -6.26 3.68
C ASP A 31 0.82 -6.14 4.20
N VAL A 32 -0.11 -6.93 3.69
CA VAL A 32 -1.53 -6.89 4.10
C VAL A 32 -1.74 -7.36 5.54
N ASN A 33 -0.73 -7.94 6.20
CA ASN A 33 -0.76 -8.24 7.63
C ASN A 33 -0.50 -6.99 8.48
N ALA A 34 -1.56 -6.45 9.07
CA ALA A 34 -1.47 -5.45 10.12
C ALA A 34 -1.61 -6.17 11.48
N ASP A 35 -0.52 -6.27 12.24
CA ASP A 35 -0.63 -6.53 13.67
C ASP A 35 -1.48 -5.40 14.30
N VAL A 36 -2.19 -5.68 15.40
CA VAL A 36 -3.00 -4.65 16.08
C VAL A 36 -2.08 -3.56 16.60
N LEU A 37 -2.11 -2.39 15.95
CA LEU A 37 -1.31 -1.23 16.32
C LEU A 37 -2.08 -0.34 17.30
N GLN A 38 -1.37 0.22 18.28
CA GLN A 38 -1.92 1.20 19.21
C GLN A 38 -2.41 2.43 18.44
N ASP A 39 -3.46 3.09 18.94
CA ASP A 39 -4.10 4.26 18.32
C ASP A 39 -4.71 4.05 16.92
N THR A 40 -5.07 2.80 16.60
CA THR A 40 -5.85 2.49 15.39
C THR A 40 -7.25 3.08 15.49
N ARG A 41 -7.68 3.77 14.44
CA ARG A 41 -9.04 4.28 14.27
C ARG A 41 -9.80 3.36 13.32
N THR A 42 -11.00 2.95 13.71
CA THR A 42 -11.82 2.01 12.95
C THR A 42 -12.99 2.74 12.32
N PHE A 43 -13.26 2.46 11.04
CA PHE A 43 -14.37 3.02 10.30
C PHE A 43 -15.16 1.92 9.61
N ALA A 44 -16.44 2.15 9.37
CA ALA A 44 -17.22 1.29 8.48
C ALA A 44 -18.40 2.02 7.83
N LYS A 45 -18.90 1.41 6.76
CA LYS A 45 -20.21 1.63 6.14
C LYS A 45 -20.89 0.27 5.98
N THR A 46 -22.20 0.19 6.21
CA THR A 46 -22.95 -1.07 6.12
C THR A 46 -23.28 -1.45 4.68
N ASP A 47 -23.36 -0.46 3.79
CA ASP A 47 -23.77 -0.64 2.39
C ASP A 47 -23.27 0.54 1.55
N ASN A 48 -23.60 0.58 0.25
CA ASN A 48 -23.19 1.64 -0.66
C ASN A 48 -23.90 3.00 -0.48
N GLN A 49 -24.99 3.05 0.27
CA GLN A 49 -25.80 4.25 0.53
C GLN A 49 -25.47 4.89 1.89
N THR A 50 -25.03 4.08 2.85
CA THR A 50 -24.71 4.52 4.20
C THR A 50 -23.34 5.20 4.24
N PRO A 51 -23.23 6.42 4.81
CA PRO A 51 -21.95 7.10 4.93
C PRO A 51 -21.03 6.36 5.91
N TRP A 52 -19.72 6.51 5.70
CA TRP A 52 -18.72 6.05 6.65
C TRP A 52 -18.94 6.65 8.04
N ARG A 53 -18.71 5.84 9.07
CA ARG A 53 -18.73 6.23 10.49
C ARG A 53 -17.53 5.66 11.20
N GLU A 54 -17.10 6.33 12.26
CA GLU A 54 -16.05 5.85 13.15
C GLU A 54 -16.62 4.98 14.27
N PHE A 55 -15.92 3.92 14.61
CA PHE A 55 -16.25 2.96 15.66
C PHE A 55 -15.08 2.86 16.64
N ARG A 56 -15.37 2.46 17.88
CA ARG A 56 -14.34 2.39 18.93
C ARG A 56 -13.32 1.29 18.64
N SER A 57 -13.76 0.19 18.04
CA SER A 57 -12.93 -0.96 17.71
C SER A 57 -13.54 -1.80 16.59
N ILE A 58 -12.79 -2.77 16.07
CA ILE A 58 -13.30 -3.73 15.09
C ILE A 58 -14.42 -4.62 15.67
N GLN A 59 -14.45 -4.82 16.99
CA GLN A 59 -15.49 -5.59 17.68
C GLN A 59 -16.84 -4.85 17.72
N ASP A 60 -16.83 -3.53 17.52
CA ASP A 60 -18.04 -2.70 17.52
C ASP A 60 -18.64 -2.51 16.11
N LEU A 61 -18.04 -3.14 15.09
CA LEU A 61 -18.55 -3.03 13.73
C LEU A 61 -19.93 -3.72 13.60
N PRO A 62 -20.87 -3.11 12.87
CA PRO A 62 -22.12 -3.78 12.52
C PRO A 62 -21.82 -4.94 11.57
N ASP A 63 -22.83 -5.76 11.31
CA ASP A 63 -22.75 -6.74 10.23
C ASP A 63 -22.53 -6.02 8.89
N LEU A 64 -21.48 -6.43 8.16
CA LEU A 64 -21.06 -5.87 6.88
C LEU A 64 -21.34 -6.83 5.71
N SER A 65 -22.07 -7.93 5.95
CA SER A 65 -22.40 -8.93 4.93
C SER A 65 -23.37 -8.44 3.84
N THR A 66 -23.93 -7.25 3.99
CA THR A 66 -24.80 -6.60 3.00
C THR A 66 -24.02 -6.02 1.81
N ASP A 67 -24.65 -5.99 0.65
CA ASP A 67 -24.06 -5.48 -0.60
C ASP A 67 -23.37 -4.12 -0.44
N GLY A 68 -22.03 -4.14 -0.53
CA GLY A 68 -21.20 -2.94 -0.46
C GLY A 68 -20.82 -2.47 0.94
N GLY A 69 -21.03 -3.31 1.96
CA GLY A 69 -20.45 -3.13 3.29
C GLY A 69 -18.92 -3.12 3.25
N ALA A 70 -18.30 -2.22 4.01
CA ALA A 70 -16.86 -2.11 4.08
C ALA A 70 -16.41 -1.61 5.45
N SER A 71 -15.24 -2.06 5.87
CA SER A 71 -14.54 -1.52 7.03
C SER A 71 -13.20 -0.93 6.63
N ALA A 72 -12.67 -0.08 7.50
CA ALA A 72 -11.32 0.43 7.36
C ALA A 72 -10.68 0.63 8.72
N GLN A 73 -9.37 0.46 8.77
CA GLN A 73 -8.52 0.80 9.90
C GLN A 73 -7.50 1.83 9.43
N TYR A 74 -7.23 2.84 10.25
CA TYR A 74 -6.24 3.87 9.97
C TYR A 74 -5.36 4.08 11.19
N TRP A 75 -4.05 4.15 10.99
CA TRP A 75 -3.09 4.36 12.06
C TRP A 75 -1.88 5.17 11.56
N ARG A 76 -0.98 5.47 12.50
CA ARG A 76 0.32 6.07 12.22
C ARG A 76 1.40 5.03 12.50
N GLU A 77 2.28 4.81 11.54
CA GLU A 77 3.46 3.97 11.72
C GLU A 77 4.44 4.63 12.70
N LYS A 78 5.49 3.88 13.11
CA LYS A 78 6.50 4.37 14.08
C LYS A 78 7.21 5.65 13.65
N ASP A 79 7.36 5.88 12.35
CA ASP A 79 7.97 7.07 11.76
C ASP A 79 6.99 8.24 11.58
N GLY A 80 5.74 8.08 12.03
CA GLY A 80 4.66 9.05 11.88
C GLY A 80 3.94 8.97 10.54
N SER A 81 4.33 8.07 9.64
CA SER A 81 3.71 7.94 8.33
C SER A 81 2.29 7.35 8.45
N PRO A 82 1.31 7.84 7.67
CA PRO A 82 -0.03 7.26 7.67
C PRO A 82 -0.07 5.88 7.03
N SER A 83 -0.90 5.01 7.58
CA SER A 83 -1.30 3.75 6.95
C SER A 83 -2.80 3.54 7.06
N ALA A 84 -3.36 2.86 6.08
CA ALA A 84 -4.76 2.45 6.09
C ALA A 84 -4.90 1.01 5.61
N PHE A 85 -5.86 0.30 6.17
CA PHE A 85 -6.34 -0.99 5.70
C PHE A 85 -7.83 -0.84 5.38
N VAL A 86 -8.27 -1.35 4.24
CA VAL A 86 -9.66 -1.37 3.81
C VAL A 86 -10.06 -2.81 3.54
N ASP A 87 -11.16 -3.23 4.13
CA ASP A 87 -11.78 -4.55 3.94
C ASP A 87 -13.15 -4.36 3.30
N GLU A 88 -13.30 -4.91 2.10
CA GLU A 88 -14.54 -4.92 1.33
C GLU A 88 -14.91 -6.38 1.10
N SER A 89 -16.05 -6.81 1.62
CA SER A 89 -16.53 -8.18 1.42
C SER A 89 -17.83 -8.15 0.63
N ASN A 90 -17.99 -9.12 -0.27
CA ASN A 90 -19.25 -9.43 -0.91
C ASN A 90 -19.50 -10.95 -0.82
N GLU A 91 -20.57 -11.43 -1.46
CA GLU A 91 -20.97 -12.84 -1.39
C GLU A 91 -19.89 -13.79 -1.94
N ASP A 92 -19.16 -13.38 -2.98
CA ASP A 92 -18.26 -14.27 -3.74
C ASP A 92 -16.78 -14.12 -3.37
N PHE A 93 -16.39 -12.96 -2.84
CA PHE A 93 -15.01 -12.66 -2.50
C PHE A 93 -14.85 -11.55 -1.46
N SER A 94 -13.71 -11.55 -0.78
CA SER A 94 -13.24 -10.43 0.03
C SER A 94 -12.03 -9.77 -0.62
N ILE A 95 -11.97 -8.44 -0.51
CA ILE A 95 -10.88 -7.59 -0.95
C ILE A 95 -10.29 -6.91 0.29
N HIS A 96 -9.01 -7.13 0.50
CA HIS A 96 -8.23 -6.49 1.55
C HIS A 96 -7.17 -5.61 0.89
N THR A 97 -7.23 -4.31 1.11
CA THR A 97 -6.26 -3.36 0.55
C THR A 97 -5.54 -2.60 1.65
N ARG A 98 -4.22 -2.69 1.70
CA ARG A 98 -3.37 -1.86 2.57
C ARG A 98 -2.75 -0.73 1.75
N TYR A 99 -2.85 0.49 2.27
CA TYR A 99 -2.25 1.69 1.73
C TYR A 99 -1.20 2.19 2.71
N CYS A 100 0.03 2.40 2.22
CA CYS A 100 1.10 3.01 2.99
C CYS A 100 1.46 4.35 2.36
N PHE A 101 1.39 5.41 3.14
CA PHE A 101 1.62 6.78 2.71
C PHE A 101 2.94 7.29 3.26
N ASN A 102 3.58 8.26 2.60
CA ASN A 102 4.68 9.00 3.21
C ASN A 102 4.18 9.99 4.27
N ASN A 103 5.12 10.63 4.98
CA ASN A 103 4.80 11.67 5.97
C ASN A 103 4.02 12.89 5.41
N ALA A 104 4.11 13.14 4.10
CA ALA A 104 3.30 14.16 3.42
C ALA A 104 1.88 13.68 3.07
N GLY A 105 1.54 12.42 3.37
CA GLY A 105 0.25 11.81 3.08
C GLY A 105 0.07 11.39 1.63
N GLN A 106 1.15 11.23 0.86
CA GLN A 106 1.12 10.71 -0.52
C GLN A 106 1.33 9.20 -0.52
N LEU A 107 0.60 8.48 -1.37
CA LEU A 107 0.72 7.03 -1.49
C LEU A 107 2.14 6.65 -1.95
N GLN A 108 2.81 5.79 -1.18
CA GLN A 108 4.11 5.22 -1.54
C GLN A 108 3.98 3.79 -2.03
N SER A 109 3.06 3.02 -1.46
CA SER A 109 2.86 1.62 -1.82
C SER A 109 1.46 1.15 -1.45
N VAL A 110 1.00 0.13 -2.16
CA VAL A 110 -0.31 -0.51 -1.96
C VAL A 110 -0.14 -2.03 -2.01
N GLY A 111 -0.78 -2.71 -1.07
CA GLY A 111 -0.94 -4.16 -1.05
C GLY A 111 -2.40 -4.51 -1.28
N LEU A 112 -2.69 -5.42 -2.20
CA LEU A 112 -4.01 -5.97 -2.48
C LEU A 112 -3.99 -7.46 -2.16
N GLN A 113 -5.03 -7.96 -1.50
CA GLN A 113 -5.33 -9.37 -1.40
C GLN A 113 -6.81 -9.60 -1.65
N VAL A 114 -7.12 -10.41 -2.67
CA VAL A 114 -8.47 -10.90 -2.97
C VAL A 114 -8.54 -12.36 -2.54
N ARG A 115 -9.58 -12.75 -1.80
CA ARG A 115 -9.86 -14.14 -1.44
C ARG A 115 -11.24 -14.51 -1.97
N THR A 116 -11.33 -15.51 -2.83
CA THR A 116 -12.61 -15.94 -3.39
C THR A 116 -13.18 -17.13 -2.61
N ALA A 117 -14.49 -17.29 -2.66
CA ALA A 117 -15.19 -18.49 -2.18
C ALA A 117 -14.82 -19.74 -3.01
N TRP A 118 -14.23 -19.58 -4.20
CA TRP A 118 -13.87 -20.65 -5.13
C TRP A 118 -12.54 -21.34 -4.81
N GLY A 119 -11.96 -21.13 -3.62
CA GLY A 119 -10.76 -21.83 -3.17
C GLY A 119 -9.42 -21.22 -3.64
N TRP A 120 -9.46 -20.07 -4.32
CA TRP A 120 -8.28 -19.36 -4.78
C TRP A 120 -8.33 -17.87 -4.40
N GLY A 121 -7.17 -17.24 -4.35
CA GLY A 121 -6.99 -15.83 -4.08
C GLY A 121 -5.93 -15.22 -4.98
N TYR A 122 -5.84 -13.91 -4.96
CA TYR A 122 -4.84 -13.13 -5.66
C TYR A 122 -4.21 -12.15 -4.69
N ARG A 123 -2.89 -11.98 -4.73
CA ARG A 123 -2.21 -10.91 -3.99
C ARG A 123 -1.27 -10.14 -4.88
N GLN A 124 -1.19 -8.85 -4.64
CA GLN A 124 -0.34 -7.93 -5.38
C GLN A 124 0.27 -6.92 -4.42
N ALA A 125 1.56 -6.65 -4.59
CA ALA A 125 2.24 -5.52 -3.97
C ALA A 125 2.73 -4.59 -5.08
N ALA A 126 2.55 -3.29 -4.89
CA ALA A 126 2.97 -2.28 -5.84
C ALA A 126 3.44 -1.00 -5.15
N SER A 127 4.46 -0.38 -5.74
CA SER A 127 5.04 0.88 -5.29
C SER A 127 4.66 2.02 -6.23
N VAL A 128 4.60 3.25 -5.72
CA VAL A 128 4.40 4.45 -6.52
C VAL A 128 5.76 5.08 -6.82
N VAL A 129 6.26 4.89 -8.03
CA VAL A 129 7.55 5.41 -8.49
C VAL A 129 7.29 6.50 -9.52
N ARG A 130 7.73 7.73 -9.21
CA ARG A 130 7.54 8.91 -10.08
C ARG A 130 6.07 9.15 -10.47
N GLY A 131 5.15 8.89 -9.53
CA GLY A 131 3.71 9.06 -9.73
C GLY A 131 3.05 7.94 -10.55
N GLN A 132 3.77 6.87 -10.90
CA GLN A 132 3.23 5.69 -11.57
C GLN A 132 3.24 4.48 -10.64
N LEU A 133 2.21 3.64 -10.75
CA LEU A 133 2.15 2.38 -10.03
C LEU A 133 3.05 1.35 -10.73
N GLN A 134 4.05 0.86 -10.00
CA GLN A 134 4.94 -0.21 -10.41
C GLN A 134 4.59 -1.48 -9.63
N VAL A 135 4.18 -2.53 -10.34
CA VAL A 135 3.90 -3.82 -9.71
C VAL A 135 5.22 -4.48 -9.32
N ASP A 136 5.40 -4.71 -8.02
CA ASP A 136 6.62 -5.31 -7.47
C ASP A 136 6.49 -6.83 -7.41
N SER A 137 5.29 -7.32 -7.06
CA SER A 137 4.96 -8.75 -7.07
C SER A 137 3.47 -8.95 -7.29
N SER A 138 3.10 -10.02 -7.99
CA SER A 138 1.73 -10.51 -8.03
C SER A 138 1.69 -12.02 -8.19
N GLU A 139 0.71 -12.66 -7.55
CA GLU A 139 0.50 -14.11 -7.69
C GLU A 139 -0.92 -14.52 -7.35
N PHE A 140 -1.33 -15.65 -7.93
CA PHE A 140 -2.50 -16.39 -7.47
C PHE A 140 -2.08 -17.40 -6.40
N PHE A 141 -2.93 -17.64 -5.42
CA PHE A 141 -2.66 -18.60 -4.35
C PHE A 141 -3.90 -19.42 -3.99
N SER A 142 -3.72 -20.60 -3.41
CA SER A 142 -4.83 -21.39 -2.85
C SER A 142 -5.24 -20.82 -1.49
N THR A 143 -6.52 -20.53 -1.29
CA THR A 143 -7.00 -20.01 0.01
C THR A 143 -6.96 -21.05 1.12
N THR A 144 -6.83 -22.34 0.77
CA THR A 144 -6.70 -23.46 1.72
C THR A 144 -5.33 -23.50 2.39
N ASN A 145 -4.25 -23.23 1.65
CA ASN A 145 -2.88 -23.44 2.16
C ASN A 145 -1.91 -22.27 1.91
N GLY A 146 -2.38 -21.19 1.26
CA GLY A 146 -1.60 -19.99 0.97
C GLY A 146 -0.50 -20.17 -0.07
N LYS A 147 -0.40 -21.34 -0.73
CA LYS A 147 0.66 -21.62 -1.70
C LYS A 147 0.34 -21.01 -3.06
N PRO A 148 1.37 -20.59 -3.83
CA PRO A 148 1.19 -20.10 -5.18
C PRO A 148 0.56 -21.16 -6.08
N ILE A 149 -0.32 -20.74 -6.98
CA ILE A 149 -0.97 -21.58 -8.00
C ILE A 149 -0.90 -20.90 -9.37
N PRO A 150 -1.08 -21.64 -10.48
CA PRO A 150 -1.33 -21.03 -11.78
C PRO A 150 -2.58 -20.14 -11.76
N ARG A 151 -2.70 -19.22 -12.72
CA ARG A 151 -3.91 -18.41 -12.91
C ARG A 151 -5.13 -19.36 -13.06
N PRO A 152 -6.16 -19.24 -12.21
CA PRO A 152 -7.37 -20.05 -12.31
C PRO A 152 -8.29 -19.52 -13.42
N ASP A 153 -9.12 -20.41 -13.99
CA ASP A 153 -10.02 -20.06 -15.10
C ASP A 153 -11.00 -18.93 -14.73
N GLY A 154 -11.52 -18.93 -13.49
CA GLY A 154 -12.45 -17.89 -13.01
C GLY A 154 -11.80 -16.52 -12.71
N ALA A 155 -10.50 -16.34 -12.95
CA ALA A 155 -9.83 -15.06 -12.70
C ALA A 155 -10.35 -13.92 -13.62
N ASP A 156 -10.87 -14.29 -14.80
CA ASP A 156 -11.41 -13.33 -15.77
C ASP A 156 -12.85 -12.91 -15.47
N ASP A 157 -13.51 -13.55 -14.48
CA ASP A 157 -14.87 -13.20 -14.06
C ASP A 157 -14.90 -11.97 -13.14
N ILE A 158 -13.79 -11.68 -12.45
CA ILE A 158 -13.67 -10.56 -11.48
C ILE A 158 -12.48 -9.61 -11.76
N PRO A 159 -12.26 -9.16 -13.02
CA PRO A 159 -11.05 -8.45 -13.41
C PRO A 159 -10.89 -7.08 -12.73
N ALA A 160 -12.00 -6.49 -12.28
CA ALA A 160 -12.01 -5.26 -11.52
C ALA A 160 -11.53 -5.47 -10.06
N ALA A 161 -11.90 -6.58 -9.43
CA ALA A 161 -11.50 -6.91 -8.06
C ALA A 161 -10.00 -7.17 -7.94
N LEU A 162 -9.36 -7.67 -9.01
CA LEU A 162 -7.92 -7.94 -9.07
C LEU A 162 -7.07 -6.67 -9.20
N LYS A 163 -7.68 -5.47 -9.19
CA LYS A 163 -6.98 -4.19 -9.28
C LYS A 163 -7.29 -3.35 -8.05
N PRO A 164 -6.28 -2.83 -7.34
CA PRO A 164 -6.55 -1.98 -6.19
C PRO A 164 -7.17 -0.66 -6.64
N VAL A 165 -8.16 -0.18 -5.90
CA VAL A 165 -8.58 1.22 -5.96
C VAL A 165 -7.40 2.06 -5.46
N LEU A 166 -7.06 3.16 -6.15
CA LEU A 166 -5.90 3.98 -5.78
C LEU A 166 -6.33 5.29 -5.12
N TYR A 167 -6.00 5.44 -3.85
CA TYR A 167 -6.07 6.71 -3.13
C TYR A 167 -4.68 7.34 -3.08
N LEU A 168 -4.37 8.23 -4.03
CA LEU A 168 -3.03 8.82 -4.16
C LEU A 168 -2.63 9.70 -2.97
N THR A 169 -3.60 10.17 -2.18
CA THR A 169 -3.35 10.92 -0.94
C THR A 169 -4.28 10.46 0.18
N THR A 170 -3.87 10.64 1.44
CA THR A 170 -4.72 10.32 2.61
C THR A 170 -6.03 11.08 2.63
N SER A 171 -6.06 12.30 2.08
CA SER A 171 -7.27 13.11 1.93
C SER A 171 -8.28 12.56 0.92
N LYS A 172 -7.89 11.57 0.10
CA LYS A 172 -8.75 10.89 -0.86
C LYS A 172 -9.29 9.55 -0.35
N LEU A 173 -8.86 9.10 0.83
CA LEU A 173 -9.46 7.94 1.49
C LEU A 173 -10.97 8.19 1.69
N PRO A 174 -11.81 7.14 1.58
CA PRO A 174 -13.25 7.31 1.58
C PRO A 174 -13.81 7.78 2.93
N PHE A 175 -13.05 7.63 4.01
CA PHE A 175 -13.34 8.10 5.36
C PHE A 175 -12.51 9.35 5.76
N ALA A 176 -11.81 10.00 4.83
CA ALA A 176 -10.88 11.10 5.14
C ALA A 176 -11.53 12.29 5.86
N ALA A 177 -12.80 12.58 5.59
CA ALA A 177 -13.54 13.65 6.27
C ALA A 177 -13.64 13.44 7.79
N LEU A 178 -13.74 12.17 8.23
CA LEU A 178 -13.79 11.80 9.64
C LEU A 178 -12.42 11.93 10.33
N LEU A 179 -11.34 11.95 9.54
CA LEU A 179 -9.99 12.13 10.09
C LEU A 179 -9.77 13.55 10.64
N ALA A 180 -10.39 14.56 10.02
CA ALA A 180 -10.22 15.97 10.36
C ALA A 180 -11.02 16.42 11.59
N HIS A 181 -12.16 15.77 11.88
CA HIS A 181 -13.12 16.26 12.88
C HIS A 181 -12.66 16.19 14.34
N PHE A 182 -11.60 15.44 14.66
CA PHE A 182 -11.15 15.24 16.05
C PHE A 182 -9.74 15.74 16.35
N ARG A 183 -9.19 16.62 15.49
CA ARG A 183 -7.87 17.25 15.72
C ARG A 183 -7.85 18.33 16.82
N ASN A 184 -8.97 18.53 17.52
CA ASN A 184 -9.06 19.40 18.70
C ASN A 184 -9.40 18.58 19.96
N PRO A 185 -8.41 18.03 20.70
CA PRO A 185 -8.57 17.97 22.13
C PRO A 185 -8.50 19.42 22.60
N GLY A 186 -9.66 20.05 22.83
CA GLY A 186 -9.68 21.32 23.54
C GLY A 186 -8.86 21.19 24.84
N PRO A 187 -8.17 22.26 25.28
CA PRO A 187 -7.37 22.19 26.50
C PRO A 187 -8.28 21.76 27.66
N LYS A 188 -7.86 20.73 28.39
CA LYS A 188 -8.41 20.41 29.71
C LYS A 188 -8.00 21.48 30.70
#